data_AF-A0AAV2DA50-F1
#
_entry.id   AF-A0AAV2DA50-F1
#
_cell.length_a   1.000
_cell.length_b   1.000
_cell.length_c   1.000
_cell.angle_alpha   90.00
_cell.angle_beta   90.00
_cell.angle_gamma   90.00
#
_symmetry.space_group_name_H-M   'P 1'
#
loop_
_entity.id
_entity.type
_entity.pdbx_description
1 polymer ?
#
loop_
_entity_poly.entity_id
_entity_poly.type
_entity_poly.pdbx_seq_one_letter_code
_entity_poly.pdbx_strand_id
1 'polypeptide(L)'
;MCFRSRAVCDNTTDPDMGPVCGYPLGLAYNPLTRQLIIADAYLGLLTSGPDGRLAKPLATAAEGVPFVATNAVDVDPLSGNIYC
;
A
#
# COMPACT_ATOMS: atom_id res chain seq x y z
N MET A 1 13.72 -3.14 -2.18
CA MET A 1 13.37 -4.52 -2.58
C MET A 1 11.91 -4.52 -2.98
N CYS A 2 11.54 -5.19 -4.08
CA CYS A 2 10.17 -5.22 -4.61
C CYS A 2 9.51 -6.51 -4.12
N PHE A 3 8.36 -6.43 -3.42
CA PHE A 3 7.85 -7.55 -2.61
C PHE A 3 6.85 -8.48 -3.31
N ARG A 4 6.14 -8.03 -4.37
CA ARG A 4 5.12 -8.85 -5.05
C ARG A 4 5.67 -9.52 -6.32
N SER A 5 5.78 -10.84 -6.31
CA SER A 5 6.14 -11.64 -7.49
C SER A 5 4.90 -12.00 -8.32
N ARG A 6 4.88 -11.61 -9.59
CA ARG A 6 3.78 -11.93 -10.50
C ARG A 6 3.55 -13.44 -10.65
N ALA A 7 4.64 -14.21 -10.78
CA ALA A 7 4.58 -15.67 -10.95
C ALA A 7 4.01 -16.41 -9.73
N VAL A 8 4.07 -15.77 -8.54
CA VAL A 8 3.60 -16.36 -7.27
C VAL A 8 2.21 -15.83 -6.90
N CYS A 9 1.93 -14.56 -7.18
CA CYS A 9 0.77 -13.85 -6.65
C CYS A 9 -0.36 -13.64 -7.66
N ASP A 10 -0.12 -13.74 -8.97
CA ASP A 10 -1.22 -13.64 -9.94
C ASP A 10 -2.05 -14.93 -9.91
N ASN A 11 -3.37 -14.80 -9.88
CA ASN A 11 -4.35 -15.89 -9.85
C ASN A 11 -4.29 -16.83 -8.64
N THR A 12 -3.51 -16.52 -7.59
CA THR A 12 -3.59 -17.27 -6.34
C THR A 12 -4.94 -17.01 -5.66
N THR A 13 -5.55 -18.07 -5.14
CA THR A 13 -6.75 -18.01 -4.30
C THR A 13 -6.49 -18.48 -2.87
N ASP A 14 -5.21 -18.71 -2.53
CA ASP A 14 -4.80 -19.13 -1.20
C ASP A 14 -4.88 -17.94 -0.23
N PRO A 15 -5.75 -18.00 0.80
CA PRO A 15 -5.92 -16.91 1.75
C PRO A 15 -4.66 -16.62 2.59
N ASP A 16 -3.75 -17.59 2.73
CA ASP A 16 -2.55 -17.45 3.56
C ASP A 16 -1.41 -16.71 2.83
N MET A 17 -1.59 -16.35 1.55
CA MET A 17 -0.59 -15.65 0.74
C MET A 17 -0.51 -14.15 1.02
N GLY A 18 -1.40 -13.59 1.86
CA GLY A 18 -1.44 -12.16 2.19
C GLY A 18 -0.08 -11.54 2.60
N PRO A 19 0.69 -12.15 3.53
CA PRO A 19 2.00 -11.64 3.92
C PRO A 19 3.04 -11.55 2.79
N VAL A 20 2.87 -12.32 1.71
CA VAL A 20 3.79 -12.34 0.55
C VAL A 20 3.26 -11.49 -0.59
N CYS A 21 1.96 -11.56 -0.86
CA CYS A 21 1.33 -10.97 -2.04
C CYS A 21 0.65 -9.63 -1.77
N GLY A 22 0.46 -9.27 -0.50
CA GLY A 22 -0.32 -8.12 -0.07
C GLY A 22 -1.82 -8.42 -0.04
N TYR A 23 -2.55 -7.56 0.65
CA TYR A 23 -4.01 -7.53 0.69
C TYR A 23 -4.47 -6.05 0.77
N PRO A 24 -4.56 -5.35 -0.38
CA PRO A 24 -4.90 -3.94 -0.41
C PRO A 24 -6.37 -3.73 -0.03
N LEU A 25 -6.59 -2.94 1.01
CA LEU A 25 -7.92 -2.65 1.59
C LEU A 25 -8.37 -1.21 1.34
N GLY A 26 -7.44 -0.27 1.21
CA GLY A 26 -7.74 1.14 0.98
C GLY A 26 -6.87 1.75 -0.13
N LEU A 27 -7.44 2.69 -0.88
CA LEU A 27 -6.76 3.40 -1.97
C LEU A 27 -7.12 4.88 -1.90
N ALA A 28 -6.12 5.75 -2.02
CA ALA A 28 -6.32 7.19 -2.13
C ALA A 28 -5.32 7.79 -3.12
N TYR A 29 -5.77 8.73 -3.95
CA TYR A 29 -4.90 9.39 -4.93
C TYR A 29 -4.51 10.78 -4.44
N ASN A 30 -3.21 11.04 -4.38
CA ASN A 30 -2.67 12.36 -4.08
C ASN A 30 -2.53 13.18 -5.38
N PRO A 31 -3.35 14.22 -5.60
CA PRO A 31 -3.31 15.00 -6.84
C PRO A 31 -2.07 15.89 -6.97
N LEU A 32 -1.43 16.26 -5.85
CA LEU A 32 -0.24 17.11 -5.84
C LEU A 32 0.99 16.34 -6.28
N THR A 33 1.17 15.11 -5.77
CA THR A 33 2.32 14.26 -6.12
C THR A 33 2.04 13.32 -7.29
N ARG A 34 0.77 13.19 -7.68
CA ARG A 34 0.25 12.23 -8.66
C ARG A 34 0.56 10.78 -8.29
N GLN A 35 0.43 10.46 -7.02
CA GLN A 35 0.71 9.12 -6.48
C GLN A 35 -0.56 8.46 -6.00
N LEU A 36 -0.66 7.14 -6.24
CA LEU A 36 -1.64 6.29 -5.59
C LEU A 36 -1.06 5.79 -4.28
N ILE A 37 -1.71 6.12 -3.17
CA ILE A 37 -1.42 5.60 -1.84
C ILE A 37 -2.31 4.38 -1.60
N ILE A 38 -1.73 3.32 -1.05
CA ILE A 38 -2.37 2.03 -0.85
C ILE A 38 -2.21 1.67 0.63
N ALA A 39 -3.33 1.40 1.30
CA ALA A 39 -3.36 0.74 2.60
C ALA A 39 -3.43 -0.77 2.38
N ASP A 40 -2.36 -1.49 2.73
CA ASP A 40 -2.27 -2.94 2.63
C ASP A 40 -2.25 -3.57 4.02
N ALA A 41 -3.09 -4.57 4.24
CA ALA A 41 -3.27 -5.20 5.55
C ALA A 41 -1.98 -5.80 6.13
N TYR A 42 -1.05 -6.23 5.27
CA TYR A 42 0.19 -6.90 5.68
C TYR A 42 1.43 -6.05 5.41
N LEU A 43 1.40 -5.24 4.36
CA LEU A 43 2.57 -4.50 3.88
C LEU A 43 2.61 -3.04 4.34
N GLY A 44 1.57 -2.58 5.06
CA GLY A 44 1.47 -1.21 5.57
C GLY A 44 1.00 -0.22 4.51
N LEU A 45 1.53 1.01 4.56
CA LEU A 45 1.28 2.01 3.53
C LEU A 45 2.27 1.85 2.38
N LEU A 46 1.74 1.75 1.16
CA LEU A 46 2.50 1.70 -0.07
C LEU A 46 2.17 2.90 -0.97
N THR A 47 3.04 3.20 -1.93
CA THR A 47 2.81 4.25 -2.94
C THR A 47 3.22 3.77 -4.33
N SER A 48 2.46 4.16 -5.35
CA SER A 48 2.75 3.93 -6.77
C SER A 48 2.61 5.22 -7.57
N GLY A 49 3.55 5.44 -8.49
CA GLY A 49 3.56 6.60 -9.37
C GLY A 49 2.71 6.42 -10.63
N PRO A 50 2.57 7.49 -11.43
CA PRO A 50 1.76 7.47 -12.65
C PRO A 50 2.37 6.63 -13.78
N ASP A 51 3.61 6.16 -13.61
CA ASP A 51 4.29 5.23 -14.51
C ASP A 51 3.83 3.77 -14.32
N GLY A 52 2.87 3.52 -13.40
CA GLY A 52 2.30 2.19 -13.18
C GLY A 52 3.31 1.19 -12.62
N ARG A 53 4.40 1.68 -12.02
CA ARG A 53 5.41 0.82 -11.40
C ARG A 53 4.87 0.19 -10.13
N LEU A 54 5.42 -0.98 -9.81
CA LEU A 54 5.08 -1.73 -8.60
C LEU A 54 5.15 -0.81 -7.37
N ALA A 55 4.12 -0.92 -6.52
CA ALA A 55 4.01 -0.14 -5.32
C ALA A 55 5.22 -0.35 -4.40
N LYS A 56 5.69 0.73 -3.79
CA LYS A 56 6.84 0.74 -2.86
C LYS A 56 6.37 1.07 -1.46
N PRO A 57 7.03 0.55 -0.40
CA PRO A 57 6.71 0.95 0.96
C PRO A 57 6.87 2.45 1.16
N LEU A 58 5.85 3.06 1.75
CA LEU A 58 5.84 4.44 2.23
C LEU A 58 6.08 4.46 3.74
N ALA A 59 5.34 3.63 4.49
CA ALA A 59 5.52 3.46 5.94
C ALA A 59 4.99 2.08 6.38
N THR A 60 5.68 1.44 7.32
CA THR A 60 5.29 0.14 7.89
C THR A 60 5.10 0.19 9.41
N ALA A 61 5.37 1.33 10.04
CA ALA A 61 5.30 1.55 11.47
C ALA A 61 5.13 3.04 11.78
N ALA A 62 4.61 3.34 12.97
CA ALA A 62 4.62 4.68 13.56
C ALA A 62 5.12 4.57 15.01
N GLU A 63 5.98 5.51 15.42
CA GLU A 63 6.53 5.55 16.79
C GLU A 63 7.18 4.23 17.25
N GLY A 64 7.76 3.48 16.30
CA GLY A 64 8.38 2.18 16.55
C GLY A 64 7.40 1.01 16.68
N VAL A 65 6.09 1.25 16.58
CA VAL A 65 5.05 0.23 16.58
C VAL A 65 4.70 -0.14 15.13
N PRO A 66 4.90 -1.41 14.72
CA PRO A 66 4.49 -1.87 13.39
C PRO A 66 2.99 -1.74 13.18
N PHE A 67 2.58 -1.41 11.96
CA PHE A 67 1.17 -1.47 11.59
C PHE A 67 0.68 -2.91 11.60
N VAL A 68 -0.55 -3.09 12.08
CA VAL A 68 -1.25 -4.38 12.08
C VAL A 68 -2.58 -4.14 11.39
N ALA A 69 -2.77 -4.72 10.20
CA ALA A 69 -3.98 -4.56 9.39
C ALA A 69 -4.29 -3.09 9.02
N THR A 70 -3.46 -2.49 8.17
CA THR A 70 -3.74 -1.15 7.61
C THR A 70 -4.96 -1.22 6.68
N ASN A 71 -6.08 -0.64 7.10
CA ASN A 71 -7.39 -0.87 6.49
C ASN A 71 -7.83 0.22 5.52
N ALA A 72 -7.60 1.50 5.85
CA ALA A 72 -8.08 2.63 5.07
C ALA A 72 -6.96 3.66 4.88
N VAL A 73 -7.10 4.49 3.86
CA VAL A 73 -6.25 5.65 3.65
C VAL A 73 -7.05 6.73 2.95
N ASP A 74 -6.80 7.99 3.31
CA ASP A 74 -7.32 9.17 2.63
C ASP A 74 -6.22 10.22 2.49
N VAL A 75 -6.38 11.13 1.53
CA VAL A 75 -5.43 12.21 1.26
C VAL A 75 -6.18 13.53 1.19
N ASP A 76 -5.75 14.49 2.02
CA ASP A 76 -6.23 15.87 1.86
C ASP A 76 -5.71 16.42 0.52
N PRO A 77 -6.60 16.77 -0.43
CA PRO A 77 -6.20 17.18 -1.77
C PRO A 77 -5.50 18.55 -1.80
N LEU A 78 -5.62 19.37 -0.75
CA LEU A 78 -5.03 20.70 -0.68
C LEU A 78 -3.62 20.68 -0.07
N SER A 79 -3.44 19.93 1.01
CA SER A 79 -2.13 19.83 1.69
C SER A 79 -1.28 18.66 1.21
N GLY A 80 -1.90 17.61 0.67
CA GLY A 80 -1.26 16.33 0.37
C GLY A 80 -1.00 15.45 1.59
N ASN A 81 -1.49 15.84 2.77
CA ASN A 81 -1.37 15.03 3.98
C ASN A 81 -2.13 13.71 3.84
N ILE A 82 -1.52 12.64 4.33
CA ILE A 82 -2.05 11.27 4.26
C ILE A 82 -2.58 10.89 5.64
N TYR A 83 -3.79 10.34 5.70
CA TYR A 83 -4.45 9.85 6.91
C TYR A 83 -4.79 8.37 6.74
N CYS A 84 -4.53 7.54 7.74
CA CYS A 84 -4.74 6.10 7.69
C CYS A 84 -5.13 5.55 9.06
#